data_AF-A0A4R5ZQI6-F1
#
_entry.id   AF-A0A4R5ZQI6-F1
#
_cell.length_a   1.000
_cell.length_b   1.000
_cell.length_c   1.000
_cell.angle_alpha   90.00
_cell.angle_beta   90.00
_cell.angle_gamma   90.00
#
_symmetry.space_group_name_H-M   'P 1'
#
loop_
_entity.id
_entity.type
_entity.pdbx_description
1 polymer ?
#
loop_
_entity_poly.entity_id
_entity_poly.type
_entity_poly.pdbx_seq_one_letter_code
_entity_poly.pdbx_strand_id
1 'polypeptide(L)'
;MRSGEHETEAKNLDRHEHGAAKGIVMIPEISEFSYGFALTNEIVGWLPLSAAPVFPSLIEEGKENGGYDVKLDKPGAPLYLQFKRADYMTRSSATEIKHYGLPLSLPFHRFPITQRKKSFQHTSLVELDDGINLVFYAAPRFHMASEINDAWRSEQVAGRSIFVAPSMIGLIHDDDKHHVAYDAHHTYFCSEPKEISPLTASALGEKILERLASDSRPVRERLPEWLGNIRERRTQARQTQQKIVAEIESARRAARASSDGIDLSYVSVPIGRTALKSEEPETSAPSAPDIRESRALSPEEQTLRAISDEALHGFGAQLLVVQPKN
;
A
#
# COMPACT_ATOMS: atom_id res chain seq x y z
N MET A 1 38.13 74.84 -3.21
CA MET A 1 38.63 74.27 -1.95
C MET A 1 37.98 72.90 -1.76
N ARG A 2 38.81 71.86 -1.87
CA ARG A 2 38.81 70.60 -1.08
C ARG A 2 37.50 69.80 -1.01
N SER A 3 37.34 68.69 -1.75
CA SER A 3 38.03 67.38 -1.69
C SER A 3 37.25 66.35 -0.86
N GLY A 4 37.01 65.18 -1.45
CA GLY A 4 36.39 63.99 -0.86
C GLY A 4 35.42 63.35 -1.86
N GLU A 5 35.84 62.54 -2.84
CA GLU A 5 36.24 61.11 -2.73
C GLU A 5 35.15 60.27 -2.03
N HIS A 6 34.72 59.08 -2.46
CA HIS A 6 35.24 58.10 -3.39
C HIS A 6 34.11 57.13 -3.82
N GLU A 7 34.24 56.65 -5.05
CA GLU A 7 33.58 55.51 -5.71
C GLU A 7 33.86 54.16 -5.01
N THR A 8 32.87 53.27 -4.92
CA THR A 8 32.93 51.78 -4.82
C THR A 8 31.51 51.26 -4.54
N GLU A 9 30.75 50.64 -5.43
CA GLU A 9 30.97 49.43 -6.24
C GLU A 9 31.40 48.19 -5.42
N ALA A 10 30.54 47.17 -5.49
CA ALA A 10 30.76 45.76 -5.13
C ALA A 10 31.18 45.41 -3.69
N LYS A 11 30.21 44.93 -2.90
CA LYS A 11 30.31 43.71 -2.05
C LYS A 11 29.05 43.55 -1.19
N ASN A 12 28.16 42.67 -1.61
CA ASN A 12 27.37 41.88 -0.68
C ASN A 12 27.19 40.48 -1.28
N LEU A 13 28.31 39.77 -1.26
CA LEU A 13 28.33 38.32 -1.34
C LEU A 13 28.00 37.78 0.05
N ASP A 14 27.13 36.78 0.05
CA ASP A 14 27.25 35.59 0.88
C ASP A 14 26.69 35.62 2.31
N ARG A 15 25.39 35.29 2.40
CA ARG A 15 24.93 34.35 3.43
C ARG A 15 24.13 33.24 2.75
N HIS A 16 24.86 32.18 2.40
CA HIS A 16 24.33 30.84 2.15
C HIS A 16 23.38 30.38 3.27
N GLU A 17 22.07 30.53 3.06
CA GLU A 17 21.09 29.61 3.65
C GLU A 17 20.91 28.42 2.70
N HIS A 18 21.48 27.28 3.09
CA HIS A 18 21.23 25.98 2.46
C HIS A 18 19.80 25.52 2.80
N GLY A 19 18.81 26.15 2.17
CA GLY A 19 17.46 25.61 2.07
C GLY A 19 17.42 24.56 0.96
N ALA A 20 17.50 23.28 1.33
CA ALA A 20 17.20 22.19 0.41
C ALA A 20 15.80 22.43 -0.17
N ALA A 21 15.72 22.74 -1.47
CA ALA A 21 14.49 22.98 -2.19
C ALA A 21 13.61 21.71 -2.12
N LYS A 22 12.67 21.71 -1.17
CA LYS A 22 11.63 20.70 -1.03
C LYS A 22 10.74 20.83 -2.27
N GLY A 23 10.94 19.95 -3.26
CA GLY A 23 10.11 19.90 -4.46
C GLY A 23 8.62 19.87 -4.06
N ILE A 24 7.78 20.62 -4.77
CA ILE A 24 6.34 20.59 -4.54
C ILE A 24 5.85 19.19 -4.90
N VAL A 25 5.62 18.38 -3.88
CA VAL A 25 4.90 17.11 -3.95
C VAL A 25 3.43 17.46 -3.81
N MET A 26 2.62 17.14 -4.82
CA MET A 26 1.17 17.28 -4.69
C MET A 26 0.65 16.05 -3.96
N ILE A 27 0.12 16.27 -2.75
CA ILE A 27 -0.51 15.23 -1.94
C ILE A 27 -1.84 14.87 -2.62
N PRO A 28 -2.16 13.58 -2.82
CA PRO A 28 -3.41 13.19 -3.49
C PRO A 28 -4.65 13.65 -2.72
N GLU A 29 -5.66 14.14 -3.43
CA GLU A 29 -6.95 14.51 -2.84
C GLU A 29 -7.81 13.27 -2.53
N ILE A 30 -7.47 12.14 -3.15
CA ILE A 30 -8.21 10.88 -3.05
C ILE A 30 -7.70 10.06 -1.85
N SER A 31 -8.62 9.49 -1.08
CA SER A 31 -8.30 8.53 -0.01
C SER A 31 -8.04 7.12 -0.55
N GLU A 32 -7.25 6.31 0.17
CA GLU A 32 -7.05 4.90 -0.18
C GLU A 32 -8.37 4.12 -0.19
N PHE A 33 -9.31 4.51 0.66
CA PHE A 33 -10.65 3.91 0.73
C PHE A 33 -11.47 4.19 -0.53
N SER A 34 -11.54 5.45 -0.97
CA SER A 34 -12.30 5.85 -2.16
C SER A 34 -11.73 5.18 -3.43
N TYR A 35 -10.40 5.15 -3.55
CA TYR A 35 -9.74 4.45 -4.65
C TYR A 35 -9.97 2.93 -4.58
N GLY A 36 -9.81 2.34 -3.39
CA GLY A 36 -10.01 0.90 -3.18
C GLY A 36 -11.43 0.46 -3.52
N PHE A 37 -12.44 1.21 -3.09
CA PHE A 37 -13.83 0.99 -3.49
C PHE A 37 -14.01 1.07 -5.01
N ALA A 38 -13.48 2.13 -5.63
CA ALA A 38 -13.64 2.37 -7.05
C ALA A 38 -13.04 1.24 -7.91
N LEU A 39 -11.79 0.88 -7.61
CA LEU A 39 -11.06 -0.20 -8.27
C LEU A 39 -11.75 -1.54 -8.06
N THR A 40 -12.18 -1.81 -6.84
CA THR A 40 -12.81 -3.08 -6.48
C THR A 40 -14.11 -3.29 -7.26
N ASN A 41 -14.97 -2.27 -7.38
CA ASN A 41 -16.19 -2.36 -8.19
C ASN A 41 -15.89 -2.61 -9.68
N GLU A 42 -14.83 -2.00 -10.22
CA GLU A 42 -14.42 -2.22 -11.61
C GLU A 42 -13.90 -3.65 -11.84
N ILE A 43 -13.07 -4.19 -10.94
CA ILE A 43 -12.61 -5.59 -10.99
C ILE A 43 -13.81 -6.56 -10.92
N VAL A 44 -14.84 -6.22 -10.14
CA VAL A 44 -16.11 -6.97 -10.10
C VAL A 44 -16.84 -6.92 -11.44
N GLY A 45 -16.71 -5.84 -12.21
CA GLY A 45 -17.26 -5.70 -13.55
C GLY A 45 -16.46 -6.44 -14.64
N TRP A 46 -15.13 -6.48 -14.54
CA TRP A 46 -14.23 -7.09 -15.53
C TRP A 46 -14.32 -8.61 -15.59
N LEU A 47 -14.40 -9.20 -14.41
CA LEU A 47 -14.36 -10.62 -14.29
C LEU A 47 -15.78 -11.10 -14.12
N PRO A 48 -16.08 -12.31 -14.59
CA PRO A 48 -17.39 -12.88 -14.40
C PRO A 48 -17.56 -13.24 -12.90
N LEU A 49 -17.55 -12.28 -11.96
CA LEU A 49 -17.52 -12.56 -10.52
C LEU A 49 -18.89 -13.01 -10.00
N SER A 50 -18.91 -14.11 -9.25
CA SER A 50 -20.11 -14.61 -8.55
C SER A 50 -20.14 -14.29 -7.05
N ALA A 51 -19.07 -13.71 -6.50
CA ALA A 51 -18.97 -13.34 -5.09
C ALA A 51 -18.43 -11.90 -4.96
N ALA A 52 -19.05 -11.13 -4.06
CA ALA A 52 -18.64 -9.77 -3.76
C ALA A 52 -17.33 -9.75 -2.95
N PRO A 53 -16.52 -8.69 -3.08
CA PRO A 53 -15.40 -8.39 -2.18
C PRO A 53 -15.87 -8.40 -0.73
N VAL A 54 -15.15 -9.10 0.15
CA VAL A 54 -15.44 -9.04 1.59
C VAL A 54 -14.83 -7.73 2.12
N PHE A 55 -15.70 -6.76 2.44
CA PHE A 55 -15.31 -5.57 3.18
C PHE A 55 -15.60 -5.82 4.67
N PRO A 56 -14.60 -5.73 5.56
CA PRO A 56 -14.88 -5.80 6.99
C PRO A 56 -15.60 -4.52 7.45
N SER A 57 -16.92 -4.59 7.66
CA SER A 57 -17.63 -3.71 8.59
C SER A 57 -18.91 -4.35 9.15
N LEU A 58 -19.28 -3.95 10.36
CA LEU A 58 -20.25 -4.57 11.28
C LEU A 58 -21.76 -4.33 10.96
N ILE A 59 -22.15 -3.87 9.76
CA ILE A 59 -23.51 -3.30 9.52
C ILE A 59 -24.24 -3.88 8.28
N GLU A 60 -23.96 -5.10 7.81
CA GLU A 60 -24.68 -5.67 6.64
C GLU A 60 -25.20 -7.10 6.82
N GLU A 61 -25.79 -7.38 7.98
CA GLU A 61 -26.52 -8.63 8.21
C GLU A 61 -28.01 -8.37 8.51
N GLY A 62 -28.63 -7.49 7.71
CA GLY A 62 -29.93 -6.89 8.03
C GLY A 62 -31.00 -6.91 6.93
N LYS A 63 -31.09 -7.94 6.08
CA LYS A 63 -32.26 -8.12 5.18
C LYS A 63 -32.73 -9.57 5.09
N GLU A 64 -34.01 -9.76 5.42
CA GLU A 64 -34.77 -11.00 5.58
C GLU A 64 -35.08 -11.75 4.26
N ASN A 65 -34.26 -11.60 3.21
CA ASN A 65 -34.31 -12.43 1.98
C ASN A 65 -33.06 -12.26 1.09
N GLY A 66 -31.93 -11.80 1.64
CA GLY A 66 -30.66 -11.66 0.93
C GLY A 66 -29.61 -12.57 1.54
N GLY A 67 -29.80 -13.88 1.47
CA GLY A 67 -28.74 -14.81 1.82
C GLY A 67 -27.53 -14.55 0.92
N TYR A 68 -26.42 -14.09 1.49
CA TYR A 68 -25.11 -14.35 0.91
C TYR A 68 -24.90 -15.87 0.98
N ASP A 69 -25.52 -16.59 0.06
CA ASP A 69 -25.02 -17.88 -0.35
C ASP A 69 -23.75 -17.53 -1.13
N VAL A 70 -22.65 -17.26 -0.41
CA VAL A 70 -21.35 -17.09 -1.04
C VAL A 70 -21.23 -18.33 -1.92
N LYS A 71 -21.21 -18.16 -3.24
CA LYS A 71 -21.26 -19.26 -4.20
C LYS A 71 -19.93 -20.02 -4.20
N LEU A 72 -19.55 -20.54 -3.04
CA LEU A 72 -18.31 -21.27 -2.77
C LEU A 72 -18.29 -22.61 -3.51
N ASP A 73 -19.40 -22.98 -4.14
CA ASP A 73 -19.58 -24.16 -4.97
C ASP A 73 -18.89 -24.06 -6.33
N LYS A 74 -18.33 -22.89 -6.67
CA LYS A 74 -17.59 -22.66 -7.92
C LYS A 74 -16.09 -22.57 -7.69
N PRO A 75 -15.27 -22.86 -8.72
CA PRO A 75 -13.85 -22.51 -8.72
C PRO A 75 -13.62 -21.06 -8.36
N GLY A 76 -12.50 -20.78 -7.68
CA GLY A 76 -12.13 -19.40 -7.36
C GLY A 76 -10.66 -19.21 -7.05
N ALA A 77 -10.25 -17.95 -7.06
CA ALA A 77 -8.88 -17.50 -6.87
C ALA A 77 -8.81 -16.40 -5.80
N PRO A 78 -7.89 -16.50 -4.81
CA PRO A 78 -7.69 -15.43 -3.84
C PRO A 78 -6.79 -14.35 -4.46
N LEU A 79 -7.29 -13.11 -4.46
CA LEU A 79 -6.58 -11.91 -4.88
C LEU A 79 -6.42 -10.98 -3.67
N TYR A 80 -5.19 -10.61 -3.37
CA TYR A 80 -4.84 -9.73 -2.26
C TYR A 80 -4.34 -8.40 -2.81
N LEU A 81 -5.08 -7.33 -2.54
CA LEU A 81 -4.71 -5.98 -2.97
C LEU A 81 -4.36 -5.12 -1.77
N GLN A 82 -3.18 -4.50 -1.82
CA GLN A 82 -2.88 -3.36 -0.98
C GLN A 82 -3.01 -2.08 -1.80
N PHE A 83 -4.05 -1.30 -1.53
CA PHE A 83 -4.26 -0.02 -2.18
C PHE A 83 -3.24 1.00 -1.72
N LYS A 84 -2.79 1.83 -2.66
CA LYS A 84 -1.86 2.93 -2.42
C LYS A 84 -2.43 4.22 -2.98
N ARG A 85 -2.15 5.32 -2.29
CA ARG A 85 -2.20 6.67 -2.86
C ARG A 85 -0.90 6.97 -3.58
N ALA A 86 -1.00 7.72 -4.66
CA ALA A 86 0.14 8.06 -5.50
C ALA A 86 0.38 9.56 -5.51
N ASP A 87 1.48 10.00 -4.88
CA ASP A 87 1.95 11.38 -4.96
C ASP A 87 2.24 11.76 -6.42
N TYR A 88 1.93 13.00 -6.79
CA TYR A 88 2.15 13.51 -8.14
C TYR A 88 3.35 14.46 -8.20
N MET A 89 4.33 14.09 -9.03
CA MET A 89 5.65 14.70 -9.12
C MET A 89 5.77 15.49 -10.42
N THR A 90 5.94 16.81 -10.32
CA THR A 90 5.91 17.73 -11.48
C THR A 90 7.24 18.40 -11.81
N ARG A 91 8.25 18.25 -10.93
CA ARG A 91 9.53 18.98 -11.04
C ARG A 91 10.70 18.05 -11.30
N SER A 92 11.64 18.49 -12.14
CA SER A 92 12.91 17.80 -12.41
C SER A 92 13.85 17.76 -11.21
N SER A 93 13.55 18.49 -10.14
CA SER A 93 14.28 18.42 -8.87
C SER A 93 13.91 17.20 -8.01
N ALA A 94 12.93 16.40 -8.42
CA ALA A 94 12.59 15.15 -7.74
C ALA A 94 13.80 14.22 -7.68
N THR A 95 13.97 13.48 -6.57
CA THR A 95 15.14 12.61 -6.33
C THR A 95 15.34 11.60 -7.46
N GLU A 96 14.23 11.07 -7.98
CA GLU A 96 14.14 10.12 -9.08
C GLU A 96 14.81 10.67 -10.36
N ILE A 97 14.62 11.95 -10.64
CA ILE A 97 15.20 12.61 -11.80
C ILE A 97 16.61 13.13 -11.48
N LYS A 98 16.74 13.94 -10.42
CA LYS A 98 17.97 14.70 -10.12
C LYS A 98 19.09 13.85 -9.55
N HIS A 99 18.77 12.90 -8.67
CA HIS A 99 19.77 12.11 -7.96
C HIS A 99 20.01 10.77 -8.65
N TYR A 100 18.94 10.11 -9.09
CA TYR A 100 19.04 8.80 -9.75
C TYR A 100 19.14 8.87 -11.27
N GLY A 101 18.84 10.01 -11.90
CA GLY A 101 18.93 10.15 -13.36
C GLY A 101 17.94 9.27 -14.12
N LEU A 102 16.80 8.92 -13.51
CA LEU A 102 15.86 7.98 -14.11
C LEU A 102 15.15 8.59 -15.32
N PRO A 103 14.88 7.79 -16.37
CA PRO A 103 14.19 8.24 -17.58
C PRO A 103 12.67 8.34 -17.38
N LEU A 104 12.23 8.94 -16.27
CA LEU A 104 10.82 9.20 -15.99
C LEU A 104 10.38 10.51 -16.66
N SER A 105 9.28 10.45 -17.38
CA SER A 105 8.61 11.60 -17.98
C SER A 105 7.91 12.41 -16.90
N LEU A 106 8.14 13.73 -16.89
CA LEU A 106 7.37 14.63 -16.04
C LEU A 106 6.02 14.92 -16.71
N PRO A 107 4.91 14.92 -15.94
CA PRO A 107 4.82 14.54 -14.53
C PRO A 107 4.72 13.02 -14.35
N PHE A 108 5.20 12.52 -13.21
CA PHE A 108 5.12 11.09 -12.85
C PHE A 108 4.48 10.90 -11.47
N HIS A 109 4.14 9.67 -11.14
CA HIS A 109 3.51 9.29 -9.88
C HIS A 109 4.47 8.50 -9.01
N ARG A 110 4.28 8.52 -7.69
CA ARG A 110 5.00 7.61 -6.80
C ARG A 110 4.19 7.24 -5.56
N PHE A 111 4.44 6.07 -4.99
CA PHE A 111 3.89 5.71 -3.67
C PHE A 111 4.98 5.17 -2.75
N PRO A 112 4.92 5.47 -1.44
CA PRO A 112 5.92 4.98 -0.50
C PRO A 112 5.72 3.49 -0.19
N ILE A 113 6.84 2.79 -0.01
CA ILE A 113 6.86 1.49 0.66
C ILE A 113 7.14 1.75 2.14
N THR A 114 6.29 1.23 3.01
CA THR A 114 6.40 1.47 4.45
C THR A 114 7.75 0.97 4.96
N GLN A 115 8.49 1.86 5.62
CA GLN A 115 9.82 1.53 6.14
C GLN A 115 9.76 0.36 7.11
N ARG A 116 10.74 -0.52 7.02
CA ARG A 116 10.84 -1.74 7.85
C ARG A 116 10.76 -1.47 9.35
N LYS A 117 11.48 -0.45 9.85
CA LYS A 117 11.41 -0.05 11.28
C LYS A 117 10.02 0.39 11.75
N LYS A 118 9.13 0.78 10.82
CA LYS A 118 7.78 1.23 11.13
C LYS A 118 6.75 0.11 10.97
N SER A 119 6.99 -0.81 10.04
CA SER A 119 6.04 -1.88 9.75
C SER A 119 6.71 -3.10 9.12
N PHE A 120 6.17 -4.25 9.50
CA PHE A 120 6.46 -5.57 8.94
C PHE A 120 5.70 -5.84 7.61
N GLN A 121 4.81 -4.92 7.21
CA GLN A 121 3.90 -5.08 6.09
C GLN A 121 4.55 -5.46 4.76
N HIS A 122 5.68 -4.84 4.39
CA HIS A 122 6.30 -5.14 3.10
C HIS A 122 6.82 -6.59 3.05
N THR A 123 7.58 -6.99 4.08
CA THR A 123 8.08 -8.36 4.25
C THR A 123 6.94 -9.37 4.24
N SER A 124 5.82 -9.08 4.93
CA SER A 124 4.69 -9.99 4.93
C SER A 124 4.03 -10.13 3.57
N LEU A 125 3.91 -9.04 2.79
CA LEU A 125 3.38 -9.10 1.43
C LEU A 125 4.30 -9.84 0.46
N VAL A 126 5.63 -9.72 0.60
CA VAL A 126 6.59 -10.50 -0.20
C VAL A 126 6.44 -11.99 0.05
N GLU A 127 6.25 -12.39 1.30
CA GLU A 127 6.10 -13.79 1.69
C GLU A 127 4.71 -14.35 1.36
N LEU A 128 3.68 -13.50 1.35
CA LEU A 128 2.36 -13.87 0.85
C LEU A 128 2.38 -14.15 -0.67
N ASP A 129 3.21 -13.41 -1.43
CA ASP A 129 3.41 -13.56 -2.88
C ASP A 129 4.25 -14.79 -3.23
N ASP A 130 3.78 -15.97 -2.80
CA ASP A 130 4.45 -17.28 -2.91
C ASP A 130 4.25 -17.97 -4.27
N GLY A 131 3.71 -17.26 -5.26
CA GLY A 131 3.30 -17.80 -6.55
C GLY A 131 1.94 -18.51 -6.52
N ILE A 132 1.41 -18.86 -5.34
CA ILE A 132 0.05 -19.39 -5.13
C ILE A 132 -0.92 -18.24 -4.82
N ASN A 133 -0.52 -17.18 -4.14
CA ASN A 133 -1.41 -16.04 -3.96
C ASN A 133 -1.21 -15.01 -5.08
N LEU A 134 -2.31 -14.37 -5.51
CA LEU A 134 -2.22 -13.21 -6.38
C LEU A 134 -2.11 -11.98 -5.48
N VAL A 135 -0.91 -11.42 -5.30
CA VAL A 135 -0.66 -10.32 -4.37
C VAL A 135 -0.12 -9.11 -5.11
N PHE A 136 -0.76 -7.95 -4.93
CA PHE A 136 -0.34 -6.73 -5.61
C PHE A 136 -0.51 -5.48 -4.74
N TYR A 137 0.45 -4.55 -4.87
CA TYR A 137 0.18 -3.15 -4.63
C TYR A 137 -0.61 -2.59 -5.81
N ALA A 138 -1.77 -2.01 -5.56
CA ALA A 138 -2.57 -1.33 -6.56
C ALA A 138 -2.43 0.19 -6.38
N ALA A 139 -2.00 0.90 -7.41
CA ALA A 139 -1.79 2.36 -7.33
C ALA A 139 -2.31 3.08 -8.59
N PRO A 140 -2.99 4.23 -8.44
CA PRO A 140 -3.59 4.96 -9.55
C PRO A 140 -2.62 5.90 -10.28
N ARG A 141 -2.88 6.16 -11.56
CA ARG A 141 -2.28 7.25 -12.38
C ARG A 141 -3.11 8.52 -12.32
N PHE A 142 -3.68 8.79 -11.16
CA PHE A 142 -4.49 9.96 -10.89
C PHE A 142 -4.40 10.29 -9.40
N HIS A 143 -4.58 11.55 -9.08
CA HIS A 143 -4.42 12.08 -7.72
C HIS A 143 -5.51 13.07 -7.33
N MET A 144 -6.27 13.62 -8.29
CA MET A 144 -7.35 14.57 -8.05
C MET A 144 -8.73 13.91 -8.00
N ALA A 145 -9.66 14.49 -7.24
CA ALA A 145 -11.03 13.96 -7.14
C ALA A 145 -11.77 13.93 -8.50
N SER A 146 -11.52 14.90 -9.38
CA SER A 146 -12.07 14.91 -10.73
C SER A 146 -11.61 13.70 -11.56
N GLU A 147 -10.33 13.34 -11.45
CA GLU A 147 -9.75 12.28 -12.26
C GLU A 147 -10.29 10.89 -11.90
N ILE A 148 -10.52 10.62 -10.60
CA ILE A 148 -11.16 9.36 -10.18
C ILE A 148 -12.63 9.30 -10.62
N ASN A 149 -13.35 10.42 -10.58
CA ASN A 149 -14.72 10.48 -11.09
C ASN A 149 -14.77 10.26 -12.61
N ASP A 150 -13.79 10.79 -13.35
CA ASP A 150 -13.65 10.55 -14.79
C ASP A 150 -13.35 9.09 -15.06
N ALA A 151 -12.36 8.53 -14.37
CA ALA A 151 -11.97 7.13 -14.50
C ALA A 151 -13.15 6.18 -14.18
N TRP A 152 -13.90 6.47 -13.10
CA TRP A 152 -15.09 5.73 -12.70
C TRP A 152 -16.18 5.76 -13.78
N ARG A 153 -16.52 6.95 -14.28
CA ARG A 153 -17.56 7.09 -15.32
C ARG A 153 -17.18 6.42 -16.65
N SER A 154 -15.89 6.32 -16.95
CA SER A 154 -15.39 5.68 -18.16
C SER A 154 -15.02 4.20 -17.99
N GLU A 155 -15.21 3.60 -16.80
CA GLU A 155 -14.78 2.22 -16.49
C GLU A 155 -13.28 2.01 -16.79
N GLN A 156 -12.46 2.96 -16.33
CA GLN A 156 -11.00 3.00 -16.51
C GLN A 156 -10.24 3.25 -15.20
N VAL A 157 -10.85 3.04 -14.03
CA VAL A 157 -10.16 3.15 -12.73
C VAL A 157 -8.95 2.23 -12.73
N ALA A 158 -9.17 0.99 -13.15
CA ALA A 158 -8.17 -0.05 -13.10
C ALA A 158 -7.32 -0.08 -14.38
N GLY A 159 -7.88 0.35 -15.52
CA GLY A 159 -7.12 0.73 -16.73
C GLY A 159 -6.11 1.87 -16.50
N ARG A 160 -6.42 2.77 -15.56
CA ARG A 160 -5.55 3.87 -15.12
C ARG A 160 -4.80 3.55 -13.84
N SER A 161 -4.58 2.27 -13.52
CA SER A 161 -3.78 1.82 -12.38
C SER A 161 -2.60 0.95 -12.80
N ILE A 162 -1.63 0.80 -11.90
CA ILE A 162 -0.65 -0.29 -11.94
C ILE A 162 -0.84 -1.28 -10.81
N PHE A 163 -0.42 -2.50 -11.08
CA PHE A 163 -0.39 -3.60 -10.13
C PHE A 163 1.05 -4.11 -9.99
N VAL A 164 1.71 -3.77 -8.89
CA VAL A 164 3.11 -4.17 -8.61
C VAL A 164 3.11 -5.37 -7.69
N ALA A 165 3.67 -6.50 -8.12
CA ALA A 165 3.82 -7.65 -7.25
C ALA A 165 4.94 -7.39 -6.22
N PRO A 166 4.72 -7.67 -4.92
CA PRO A 166 5.75 -7.47 -3.89
C PRO A 166 7.07 -8.19 -4.19
N SER A 167 7.01 -9.40 -4.77
CA SER A 167 8.20 -10.17 -5.16
C SER A 167 9.10 -9.45 -6.17
N MET A 168 8.56 -8.55 -7.01
CA MET A 168 9.38 -7.76 -7.96
C MET A 168 10.27 -6.75 -7.25
N ILE A 169 9.80 -6.22 -6.10
CA ILE A 169 10.58 -5.34 -5.23
C ILE A 169 11.61 -6.19 -4.47
N GLY A 170 11.17 -7.32 -3.89
CA GLY A 170 12.01 -8.19 -3.08
C GLY A 170 12.13 -7.71 -1.62
N LEU A 171 12.92 -8.40 -0.82
CA LEU A 171 13.13 -8.04 0.58
C LEU A 171 13.99 -6.77 0.71
N ILE A 172 13.69 -5.96 1.72
CA ILE A 172 14.40 -4.72 2.03
C ILE A 172 15.28 -4.95 3.27
N HIS A 173 16.60 -4.79 3.09
CA HIS A 173 17.61 -5.09 4.11
C HIS A 173 18.18 -3.84 4.80
N ASP A 174 17.50 -2.70 4.70
CA ASP A 174 17.89 -1.45 5.34
C ASP A 174 16.70 -0.78 6.08
N ASP A 175 16.88 0.47 6.53
CA ASP A 175 15.88 1.27 7.26
C ASP A 175 15.52 2.59 6.56
N ASP A 176 15.92 2.72 5.30
CA ASP A 176 15.77 3.94 4.51
C ASP A 176 14.33 4.09 4.01
N LYS A 177 14.10 5.17 3.27
CA LYS A 177 12.79 5.44 2.66
C LYS A 177 12.81 4.90 1.25
N HIS A 178 11.91 3.97 0.96
CA HIS A 178 11.72 3.41 -0.37
C HIS A 178 10.39 3.86 -0.93
N HIS A 179 10.33 3.97 -2.25
CA HIS A 179 9.10 4.27 -2.98
C HIS A 179 9.15 3.58 -4.33
N VAL A 180 7.97 3.39 -4.92
CA VAL A 180 7.84 3.01 -6.32
C VAL A 180 7.46 4.26 -7.09
N ALA A 181 8.22 4.63 -8.11
CA ALA A 181 7.97 5.76 -9.00
C ALA A 181 7.64 5.26 -10.41
N TYR A 182 6.68 5.89 -11.09
CA TYR A 182 6.18 5.41 -12.38
C TYR A 182 5.50 6.49 -13.20
N ASP A 183 5.62 6.35 -14.52
CA ASP A 183 4.90 7.13 -15.52
C ASP A 183 4.11 6.20 -16.46
N ALA A 184 3.85 6.64 -17.70
CA ALA A 184 3.15 5.83 -18.70
C ALA A 184 3.98 4.64 -19.23
N HIS A 185 5.31 4.68 -19.12
CA HIS A 185 6.23 3.78 -19.81
C HIS A 185 7.17 3.03 -18.86
N HIS A 186 7.58 3.68 -17.78
CA HIS A 186 8.58 3.17 -16.85
C HIS A 186 8.03 3.07 -15.44
N THR A 187 8.56 2.11 -14.69
CA THR A 187 8.27 1.94 -13.26
C THR A 187 9.55 1.48 -12.56
N TYR A 188 9.90 2.16 -11.47
CA TYR A 188 11.12 1.93 -10.72
C TYR A 188 10.81 1.73 -9.25
N PHE A 189 11.47 0.76 -8.63
CA PHE A 189 11.67 0.75 -7.19
C PHE A 189 12.87 1.62 -6.85
N CYS A 190 12.69 2.62 -5.98
CA CYS A 190 13.67 3.67 -5.73
C CYS A 190 14.24 3.57 -4.31
N SER A 191 15.41 2.93 -4.23
CA SER A 191 16.44 3.07 -3.19
C SER A 191 17.80 2.78 -3.80
N GLU A 192 17.94 1.57 -4.34
CA GLU A 192 18.85 1.22 -5.42
C GLU A 192 17.96 1.10 -6.66
N PRO A 193 17.95 2.09 -7.57
CA PRO A 193 16.96 2.16 -8.61
C PRO A 193 16.95 0.91 -9.49
N LYS A 194 15.83 0.19 -9.43
CA LYS A 194 15.60 -1.04 -10.19
C LYS A 194 14.32 -0.88 -10.99
N GLU A 195 14.43 -1.05 -12.31
CA GLU A 195 13.25 -1.08 -13.16
C GLU A 195 12.44 -2.35 -12.87
N ILE A 196 11.14 -2.19 -12.72
CA ILE A 196 10.20 -3.28 -12.47
C ILE A 196 9.03 -3.17 -13.45
N SER A 197 8.46 -4.31 -13.82
CA SER A 197 7.38 -4.38 -14.81
C SER A 197 6.05 -4.64 -14.11
N PRO A 198 5.28 -3.60 -13.73
CA PRO A 198 3.96 -3.80 -13.15
C PRO A 198 3.01 -4.42 -14.16
N LEU A 199 1.96 -5.11 -13.68
CA LEU A 199 0.88 -5.54 -14.54
C LEU A 199 -0.04 -4.36 -14.89
N THR A 200 -0.55 -4.40 -16.12
CA THR A 200 -1.70 -3.61 -16.54
C THR A 200 -3.00 -4.27 -16.09
N ALA A 201 -4.11 -3.55 -16.23
CA ALA A 201 -5.47 -4.08 -16.13
C ALA A 201 -5.66 -5.44 -16.84
N SER A 202 -5.35 -5.48 -18.14
CA SER A 202 -5.52 -6.67 -18.98
C SER A 202 -4.66 -7.83 -18.49
N ALA A 203 -3.38 -7.57 -18.21
CA ALA A 203 -2.45 -8.60 -17.75
C ALA A 203 -2.82 -9.15 -16.36
N LEU A 204 -3.37 -8.30 -15.47
CA LEU A 204 -3.93 -8.77 -14.21
C LEU A 204 -5.14 -9.68 -14.46
N GLY A 205 -6.06 -9.28 -15.35
CA GLY A 205 -7.22 -10.07 -15.74
C GLY A 205 -6.82 -11.45 -16.29
N GLU A 206 -5.85 -11.50 -17.20
CA GLU A 206 -5.27 -12.74 -17.74
C GLU A 206 -4.72 -13.63 -16.64
N LYS A 207 -3.90 -13.09 -15.74
CA LYS A 207 -3.31 -13.85 -14.62
C LYS A 207 -4.38 -14.43 -13.68
N ILE A 208 -5.48 -13.69 -13.47
CA ILE A 208 -6.62 -14.17 -12.69
C ILE A 208 -7.34 -15.31 -13.43
N LEU A 209 -7.57 -15.18 -14.73
CA LEU A 209 -8.20 -16.23 -15.54
C LEU A 209 -7.34 -17.50 -15.61
N GLU A 210 -6.04 -17.38 -15.79
CA GLU A 210 -5.08 -18.49 -15.72
C GLU A 210 -5.17 -19.20 -14.37
N ARG A 211 -5.25 -18.43 -13.27
CA ARG A 211 -5.41 -19.00 -11.94
C ARG A 211 -6.74 -19.73 -11.79
N LEU A 212 -7.84 -19.15 -12.25
CA LEU A 212 -9.16 -19.80 -12.21
C LEU A 212 -9.17 -21.10 -13.02
N ALA A 213 -8.44 -21.16 -14.14
CA ALA A 213 -8.32 -22.36 -14.97
C ALA A 213 -7.44 -23.45 -14.33
N SER A 214 -6.50 -23.08 -13.45
CA SER A 214 -5.53 -24.02 -12.85
C SER A 214 -6.12 -24.95 -11.78
N ASP A 215 -7.24 -24.58 -11.14
CA ASP A 215 -7.88 -25.38 -10.10
C ASP A 215 -9.41 -25.28 -10.23
N SER A 216 -10.03 -26.41 -10.60
CA SER A 216 -11.47 -26.51 -10.83
C SER A 216 -12.26 -26.87 -9.56
N ARG A 217 -11.60 -27.02 -8.41
CA ARG A 217 -12.30 -27.33 -7.16
C ARG A 217 -13.10 -26.11 -6.69
N PRO A 218 -14.32 -26.33 -6.17
CA PRO A 218 -15.09 -25.32 -5.48
C PRO A 218 -14.28 -24.58 -4.40
N VAL A 219 -14.47 -23.25 -4.27
CA VAL A 219 -13.81 -22.46 -3.21
C VAL A 219 -13.99 -23.09 -1.83
N ARG A 220 -15.19 -23.63 -1.50
CA ARG A 220 -15.46 -24.25 -0.18
C ARG A 220 -14.45 -25.35 0.17
N GLU A 221 -14.01 -26.12 -0.84
CA GLU A 221 -13.03 -27.20 -0.65
C GLU A 221 -11.60 -26.67 -0.47
N ARG A 222 -11.33 -25.45 -0.96
CA ARG A 222 -10.02 -24.79 -0.90
C ARG A 222 -9.83 -23.91 0.33
N LEU A 223 -10.92 -23.49 0.99
CA LEU A 223 -10.86 -22.59 2.15
C LEU A 223 -9.90 -23.10 3.26
N PRO A 224 -9.87 -24.39 3.64
CA PRO A 224 -8.91 -24.88 4.62
C PRO A 224 -7.45 -24.73 4.16
N GLU A 225 -7.17 -24.99 2.88
CA GLU A 225 -5.84 -24.83 2.29
C GLU A 225 -5.41 -23.36 2.28
N TRP A 226 -6.32 -22.45 1.90
CA TRP A 226 -6.05 -21.01 1.89
C TRP A 226 -5.80 -20.48 3.30
N LEU A 227 -6.60 -20.90 4.29
CA LEU A 227 -6.41 -20.52 5.69
C LEU A 227 -5.08 -21.07 6.25
N GLY A 228 -4.72 -22.31 5.89
CA GLY A 228 -3.43 -22.89 6.25
C GLY A 228 -2.27 -22.10 5.65
N ASN A 229 -2.32 -21.84 4.33
CA ASN A 229 -1.29 -21.10 3.60
C ASN A 229 -1.11 -19.70 4.18
N ILE A 230 -2.18 -18.89 4.32
CA ILE A 230 -2.05 -17.51 4.79
C ILE A 230 -1.43 -17.41 6.21
N ARG A 231 -1.77 -18.34 7.10
CA ARG A 231 -1.20 -18.42 8.46
C ARG A 231 0.26 -18.88 8.44
N GLU A 232 0.59 -19.83 7.57
CA GLU A 232 1.97 -20.26 7.36
C GLU A 232 2.84 -19.11 6.84
N ARG A 233 2.38 -18.42 5.79
CA ARG A 233 3.06 -17.25 5.21
C ARG A 233 3.25 -16.16 6.26
N ARG A 234 2.25 -15.92 7.12
CA ARG A 234 2.37 -14.95 8.23
C ARG A 234 3.48 -15.34 9.21
N THR A 235 3.61 -16.63 9.50
CA THR A 235 4.66 -17.15 10.39
C THR A 235 6.03 -17.05 9.75
N GLN A 236 6.17 -17.49 8.50
CA GLN A 236 7.41 -17.38 7.72
C GLN A 236 7.87 -15.94 7.62
N ALA A 237 6.95 -15.03 7.31
CA ALA A 237 7.26 -13.63 7.23
C ALA A 237 7.81 -13.07 8.55
N ARG A 238 7.25 -13.44 9.70
CA ARG A 238 7.80 -13.03 11.01
C ARG A 238 9.24 -13.53 11.19
N GLN A 239 9.51 -14.77 10.80
CA GLN A 239 10.86 -15.35 10.86
C GLN A 239 11.83 -14.62 9.92
N THR A 240 11.43 -14.36 8.68
CA THR A 240 12.21 -13.59 7.71
C THR A 240 12.50 -12.19 8.24
N GLN A 241 11.50 -11.51 8.80
CA GLN A 241 11.67 -10.18 9.39
C GLN A 241 12.66 -10.18 10.55
N GLN A 242 12.62 -11.20 11.42
CA GLN A 242 13.57 -11.36 12.52
C GLN A 242 14.99 -11.59 12.01
N LYS A 243 15.17 -12.41 10.97
CA LYS A 243 16.48 -12.63 10.33
C LYS A 243 17.04 -11.32 9.77
N ILE A 244 16.25 -10.57 9.01
CA ILE A 244 16.65 -9.27 8.45
C ILE A 244 17.05 -8.29 9.57
N VAL A 245 16.26 -8.21 10.65
CA VAL A 245 16.59 -7.36 11.81
C VAL A 245 17.93 -7.75 12.42
N ALA A 246 18.16 -9.05 12.63
CA ALA A 246 19.39 -9.56 13.20
C ALA A 246 20.61 -9.29 12.29
N GLU A 247 20.45 -9.43 10.98
CA GLU A 247 21.46 -9.09 9.98
C GLU A 247 21.83 -7.61 10.07
N ILE A 248 20.86 -6.70 10.06
CA ILE A 248 21.08 -5.25 10.16
C ILE A 248 21.76 -4.87 11.48
N GLU A 249 21.31 -5.43 12.60
CA GLU A 249 21.94 -5.19 13.90
C GLU A 249 23.38 -5.69 13.96
N SER A 250 23.65 -6.85 13.38
CA SER A 250 25.01 -7.39 13.32
C SER A 250 25.93 -6.54 12.44
N ALA A 251 25.46 -6.10 11.27
CA ALA A 251 26.18 -5.18 10.39
C ALA A 251 26.46 -3.84 11.08
N ARG A 252 25.49 -3.28 11.82
CA ARG A 252 25.67 -2.05 12.61
C ARG A 252 26.70 -2.22 13.73
N ARG A 253 26.70 -3.36 14.43
CA ARG A 253 27.70 -3.64 15.47
C ARG A 253 29.10 -3.76 14.87
N ALA A 254 29.24 -4.45 13.73
CA ALA A 254 30.51 -4.56 13.03
C ALA A 254 31.04 -3.19 12.57
N ALA A 255 30.18 -2.36 11.95
CA ALA A 255 30.56 -1.02 11.52
C ALA A 255 31.00 -0.12 12.69
N ARG A 256 30.34 -0.22 13.85
CA ARG A 256 30.74 0.50 15.08
C ARG A 256 32.07 0.02 15.63
N ALA A 257 32.32 -1.30 15.63
CA ALA A 257 33.58 -1.86 16.09
C ALA A 257 34.76 -1.55 15.15
N SER A 258 34.50 -1.29 13.87
CA SER A 258 35.52 -0.84 12.90
C SER A 258 35.71 0.69 12.88
N SER A 259 34.81 1.43 13.53
CA SER A 259 34.82 2.89 13.65
C SER A 259 35.30 3.28 15.05
N ASP A 260 36.51 2.89 15.42
CA ASP A 260 37.14 3.39 16.65
C ASP A 260 37.41 4.89 16.53
N GLY A 261 36.59 5.68 17.21
CA GLY A 261 36.81 7.10 17.47
C GLY A 261 35.75 8.03 16.87
N ILE A 262 34.56 8.09 17.47
CA ILE A 262 33.90 9.34 17.90
C ILE A 262 32.80 8.94 18.89
N ASP A 263 33.03 9.34 20.14
CA ASP A 263 32.06 9.30 21.24
C ASP A 263 30.97 10.36 20.98
N LEU A 264 29.74 9.90 20.80
CA LEU A 264 28.55 10.75 20.89
C LEU A 264 27.56 10.06 21.83
N SER A 265 27.78 10.31 23.11
CA SER A 265 26.79 10.15 24.18
C SER A 265 25.45 10.79 23.79
N TYR A 266 24.42 9.95 23.69
CA TYR A 266 23.06 10.34 23.40
C TYR A 266 22.42 10.85 24.70
N VAL A 267 22.27 12.17 24.84
CA VAL A 267 21.53 12.78 25.95
C VAL A 267 20.03 12.62 25.68
N SER A 268 19.38 11.84 26.54
CA SER A 268 17.93 11.63 26.60
C SER A 268 17.20 12.95 26.84
N VAL A 269 16.29 13.33 25.93
CA VAL A 269 15.35 14.44 26.15
C VAL A 269 14.13 13.93 26.93
N PRO A 270 13.68 14.59 28.01
CA PRO A 270 12.45 14.22 28.69
C PRO A 270 11.23 14.65 27.87
N ILE A 271 10.31 13.72 27.61
CA ILE A 271 8.98 14.04 27.07
C ILE A 271 8.08 14.41 28.26
N GLY A 272 7.88 15.71 28.46
CA GLY A 272 6.83 16.24 29.33
C GLY A 272 5.46 16.01 28.68
N ARG A 273 4.60 15.24 29.35
CA ARG A 273 3.16 15.16 29.05
C ARG A 273 2.43 16.19 29.91
N THR A 274 1.88 17.22 29.28
CA THR A 274 0.87 18.09 29.90
C THR A 274 -0.48 17.71 29.33
N ALA A 275 -1.37 17.20 30.18
CA ALA A 275 -2.74 16.88 29.84
C ALA A 275 -3.57 18.17 29.81
N LEU A 276 -4.11 18.53 28.64
CA LEU A 276 -5.17 19.52 28.52
C LEU A 276 -6.51 18.77 28.57
N LYS A 277 -7.28 19.02 29.63
CA LYS A 277 -8.69 18.67 29.72
C LYS A 277 -9.48 19.69 28.88
N SER A 278 -10.22 19.21 27.89
CA SER A 278 -11.32 19.94 27.27
C SER A 278 -12.64 19.33 27.77
N GLU A 279 -13.41 20.12 28.49
CA GLU A 279 -14.82 19.84 28.75
C GLU A 279 -15.63 20.28 27.53
N GLU A 280 -16.40 19.36 26.94
CA GLU A 280 -17.46 19.70 25.98
C GLU A 280 -18.83 19.34 26.57
N PRO A 281 -19.87 20.15 26.30
CA PRO A 281 -21.19 20.00 26.90
C PRO A 281 -22.01 18.89 26.25
N GLU A 282 -22.76 18.17 27.07
CA GLU A 282 -23.72 17.15 26.68
C GLU A 282 -24.80 17.74 25.73
N THR A 283 -24.87 17.19 24.53
CA THR A 283 -26.05 17.32 23.67
C THR A 283 -26.65 15.93 23.46
N SER A 284 -27.95 15.83 23.71
CA SER A 284 -28.73 14.60 23.75
C SER A 284 -28.70 13.86 22.41
N ALA A 285 -28.13 12.64 22.41
CA ALA A 285 -28.10 11.76 21.26
C ALA A 285 -29.51 11.24 20.91
N PRO A 286 -29.91 11.18 19.62
CA PRO A 286 -31.09 10.45 19.20
C PRO A 286 -30.91 8.94 19.41
N SER A 287 -32.00 8.23 19.69
CA SER A 287 -32.00 6.79 20.01
C SER A 287 -31.32 5.97 18.92
N ALA A 288 -30.36 5.13 19.32
CA ALA A 288 -29.69 4.19 18.44
C ALA A 288 -30.71 3.27 17.73
N PRO A 289 -30.56 3.02 16.42
CA PRO A 289 -31.40 2.05 15.73
C PRO A 289 -31.20 0.66 16.33
N ASP A 290 -32.30 -0.10 16.40
CA ASP A 290 -32.36 -1.43 17.00
C ASP A 290 -31.33 -2.37 16.32
N ILE A 291 -30.28 -2.74 17.06
CA ILE A 291 -29.24 -3.66 16.58
C ILE A 291 -29.80 -5.07 16.74
N ARG A 292 -30.29 -5.64 15.64
CA ARG A 292 -30.73 -7.04 15.59
C ARG A 292 -29.54 -7.98 15.82
N GLU A 293 -29.79 -9.08 16.51
CA GLU A 293 -28.79 -10.12 16.75
C GLU A 293 -28.25 -10.70 15.43
N SER A 294 -26.92 -10.75 15.30
CA SER A 294 -26.22 -11.29 14.14
C SER A 294 -26.50 -12.78 13.96
N ARG A 295 -26.70 -13.21 12.72
CA ARG A 295 -26.90 -14.62 12.37
C ARG A 295 -25.61 -15.40 12.64
N ALA A 296 -25.76 -16.65 13.07
CA ALA A 296 -24.61 -17.56 13.17
C ALA A 296 -24.06 -17.88 11.78
N LEU A 297 -22.81 -17.51 11.53
CA LEU A 297 -22.08 -17.79 10.28
C LEU A 297 -21.91 -19.30 10.07
N SER A 298 -22.01 -19.77 8.82
CA SER A 298 -21.66 -21.14 8.44
C SER A 298 -20.16 -21.42 8.71
N PRO A 299 -19.73 -22.70 8.83
CA PRO A 299 -18.32 -23.03 8.96
C PRO A 299 -17.44 -22.45 7.85
N GLU A 300 -17.95 -22.40 6.62
CA GLU A 300 -17.27 -21.83 5.47
C GLU A 300 -17.18 -20.31 5.56
N GLU A 301 -18.25 -19.63 5.96
CA GLU A 301 -18.26 -18.17 6.16
C GLU A 301 -17.30 -17.75 7.28
N GLN A 302 -17.25 -18.52 8.38
CA GLN A 302 -16.27 -18.32 9.45
C GLN A 302 -14.83 -18.49 8.95
N THR A 303 -14.59 -19.48 8.10
CA THR A 303 -13.28 -19.72 7.51
C THR A 303 -12.88 -18.59 6.58
N LEU A 304 -13.78 -18.14 5.70
CA LEU A 304 -13.54 -17.02 4.80
C LEU A 304 -13.28 -15.71 5.57
N ARG A 305 -14.06 -15.47 6.63
CA ARG A 305 -13.83 -14.34 7.55
C ARG A 305 -12.45 -14.41 8.19
N ALA A 306 -12.04 -15.58 8.67
CA ALA A 306 -10.71 -15.75 9.24
C ALA A 306 -9.59 -15.47 8.22
N ILE A 307 -9.74 -15.89 6.95
CA ILE A 307 -8.77 -15.56 5.89
C ILE A 307 -8.76 -14.04 5.64
N SER A 308 -9.93 -13.41 5.57
CA SER A 308 -10.05 -11.96 5.39
C SER A 308 -9.41 -11.18 6.54
N ASP A 309 -9.62 -11.61 7.78
CA ASP A 309 -9.02 -11.00 8.97
C ASP A 309 -7.51 -11.17 8.99
N GLU A 310 -6.99 -12.33 8.59
CA GLU A 310 -5.56 -12.56 8.38
C GLU A 310 -5.01 -11.64 7.29
N ALA A 311 -5.69 -11.49 6.15
CA ALA A 311 -5.28 -10.59 5.06
C ALA A 311 -5.19 -9.14 5.54
N LEU A 312 -6.24 -8.64 6.20
CA LEU A 312 -6.32 -7.26 6.65
C LEU A 312 -5.34 -6.97 7.79
N HIS A 313 -5.37 -7.76 8.87
CA HIS A 313 -4.59 -7.47 10.08
C HIS A 313 -3.19 -8.07 10.06
N GLY A 314 -2.96 -9.12 9.27
CA GLY A 314 -1.66 -9.76 9.10
C GLY A 314 -0.81 -9.12 8.01
N PHE A 315 -1.44 -8.71 6.91
CA PHE A 315 -0.74 -8.24 5.70
C PHE A 315 -1.10 -6.81 5.31
N GLY A 316 -2.17 -6.23 5.86
CA GLY A 316 -2.67 -4.91 5.44
C GLY A 316 -3.26 -4.93 4.03
N ALA A 317 -3.67 -6.10 3.53
CA ALA A 317 -4.25 -6.26 2.21
C ALA A 317 -5.74 -6.60 2.31
N GLN A 318 -6.51 -6.20 1.29
CA GLN A 318 -7.88 -6.64 1.12
C GLN A 318 -7.91 -7.96 0.35
N LEU A 319 -8.66 -8.95 0.86
CA LEU A 319 -8.95 -10.20 0.17
C LEU A 319 -10.16 -10.03 -0.76
N LEU A 320 -9.98 -10.45 -2.01
CA LEU A 320 -11.00 -10.61 -3.02
C LEU A 320 -11.02 -12.08 -3.43
N VAL A 321 -12.19 -12.72 -3.36
CA VAL A 321 -12.38 -14.07 -3.92
C VAL A 321 -12.99 -13.93 -5.30
N VAL A 322 -12.19 -14.19 -6.31
CA VAL A 322 -12.61 -14.12 -7.72
C VAL A 322 -13.17 -15.48 -8.12
N GLN A 323 -14.30 -15.51 -8.83
CA GLN A 323 -14.97 -16.72 -9.34
C GLN A 323 -15.55 -16.46 -10.74
N PRO A 324 -15.95 -17.48 -11.52
CA PRO A 324 -16.61 -17.33 -12.81
C PRO A 324 -18.15 -17.15 -12.73
N LYS A 325 -18.74 -16.49 -13.74
CA LYS A 325 -20.14 -16.06 -13.80
C LYS A 325 -20.94 -17.23 -14.34
N ASN A 326 -22.23 -17.21 -14.03
CA ASN A 326 -23.17 -18.13 -14.65
C ASN A 326 -23.28 -17.85 -16.15
#